data_AF-A0A7C1PRX1-F1
#
_entry.id   AF-A0A7C1PRX1-F1
#
_cell.length_a   1.000
_cell.length_b   1.000
_cell.length_c   1.000
_cell.angle_alpha   90.00
_cell.angle_beta   90.00
_cell.angle_gamma   90.00
#
_symmetry.space_group_name_H-M   'P 1'
#
loop_
_entity.id
_entity.type
_entity.pdbx_description
1 polymer ?
#
loop_
_entity_poly.entity_id
_entity_poly.type
_entity_poly.pdbx_seq_one_letter_code
_entity_poly.pdbx_strand_id
1 'polypeptide(L)' 'MNTTMYIPKSPEWFIERIGKKIYRDKRRECCPHCIEVEKNGLTIYNKLHAHYLADVDMDFGAEGIFSNYRDRK' A
#
# COMPACT_ATOMS: atom_id res chain seq x y z
N MET A 1 21.72 13.59 -1.87
CA MET A 1 20.70 12.55 -2.08
C MET A 1 19.52 12.93 -1.21
N ASN A 2 18.39 13.33 -1.79
CA ASN A 2 17.19 13.61 -0.99
C ASN A 2 16.62 12.26 -0.54
N THR A 3 17.00 11.83 0.67
CA THR A 3 16.39 10.69 1.33
C THR A 3 15.01 11.16 1.80
N THR A 4 14.02 11.13 0.91
CA THR A 4 12.62 11.28 1.31
C THR A 4 12.34 10.12 2.25
N MET A 5 12.29 10.41 3.54
CA MET A 5 12.08 9.43 4.59
C MET A 5 10.71 8.77 4.34
N TYR A 6 10.71 7.47 4.04
CA TYR A 6 9.47 6.73 3.88
C TYR A 6 8.75 6.67 5.22
N ILE A 7 7.45 6.96 5.19
CA ILE A 7 6.58 6.82 6.36
C ILE A 7 5.53 5.77 5.99
N PRO A 8 5.60 4.55 6.56
CA PRO A 8 4.57 3.53 6.38
C PRO A 8 3.20 4.09 6.76
N LYS A 9 2.16 3.65 6.05
CA LYS A 9 0.78 4.03 6.39
C LYS A 9 0.35 3.30 7.66
N SER A 10 -0.25 4.05 8.59
CA SER A 10 -0.76 3.47 9.83
C SER A 10 -2.02 2.62 9.56
N PRO A 11 -2.38 1.69 10.45
CA PRO A 11 -3.64 0.95 10.35
C PRO A 11 -4.87 1.84 10.20
N GLU A 12 -4.91 2.99 10.89
CA GLU A 12 -6.02 3.95 10.84
C GLU A 12 -6.21 4.50 9.43
N TRP A 13 -5.11 4.80 8.72
CA TRP A 13 -5.16 5.28 7.34
C TRP A 13 -5.88 4.28 6.42
N PHE A 14 -5.63 2.98 6.59
CA PHE A 14 -6.31 1.94 5.83
C PHE A 14 -7.76 1.72 6.30
N ILE A 15 -8.03 1.80 7.60
CA ILE A 15 -9.37 1.64 8.16
C ILE A 15 -10.33 2.73 7.64
N GLU A 16 -9.88 3.98 7.57
CA GLU A 16 -10.65 5.10 6.99
C GLU A 16 -10.99 4.92 5.49
N ARG A 17 -10.38 3.92 4.86
CA ARG A 17 -10.50 3.60 3.42
C ARG A 17 -11.19 2.27 3.17
N ILE A 18 -11.79 1.65 4.17
CA ILE A 18 -12.72 0.52 3.96
C ILE A 18 -13.84 0.95 3.00
N GLY A 19 -14.10 0.13 1.99
CA GLY A 19 -15.00 0.42 0.86
C GLY A 19 -14.41 1.31 -0.23
N LYS A 20 -13.23 1.89 -0.01
CA LYS A 20 -12.53 2.75 -0.98
C LYS A 20 -11.44 1.97 -1.71
N LYS A 21 -11.07 2.51 -2.87
CA LYS A 21 -10.00 2.01 -3.71
C LYS A 21 -8.73 2.84 -3.50
N ILE A 22 -7.61 2.15 -3.27
CA ILE A 22 -6.28 2.73 -3.12
C ILE A 22 -5.35 2.22 -4.22
N TYR A 23 -4.25 2.93 -4.46
CA TYR A 23 -3.24 2.60 -5.45
C TYR A 23 -1.87 2.54 -4.79
N ARG A 24 -0.95 1.76 -5.37
CA ARG A 24 0.47 1.73 -5.03
C ARG A 24 1.29 1.61 -6.31
N ASP A 25 2.54 2.04 -6.27
CA ASP A 25 3.43 1.94 -7.43
C ASP A 25 3.83 0.49 -7.71
N LYS A 26 4.10 0.19 -8.99
CA LYS A 26 4.74 -1.08 -9.31
C LYS A 26 6.19 -1.08 -8.81
N ARG A 27 6.59 -2.23 -8.28
CA ARG A 27 7.98 -2.61 -8.07
C ARG A 27 8.63 -3.09 -9.38
N ARG A 28 9.96 -3.10 -9.42
CA ARG A 28 10.74 -3.60 -10.58
C ARG A 28 10.53 -5.10 -10.82
N GLU A 29 10.28 -5.87 -9.75
CA GLU A 29 10.00 -7.31 -9.80
C GLU A 29 8.56 -7.59 -9.35
N CYS A 30 7.59 -7.09 -10.11
CA CYS A 30 6.19 -7.25 -9.75
C CYS A 30 5.63 -8.60 -10.18
N CYS A 31 5.07 -9.34 -9.22
CA CYS A 31 4.10 -10.38 -9.53
C CYS A 31 2.87 -9.77 -10.24
N PRO A 32 2.08 -10.58 -10.99
CA PRO A 32 0.91 -10.09 -11.72
C PRO A 32 -0.07 -9.28 -10.86
N HIS A 33 -0.21 -9.64 -9.59
CA HIS A 33 -1.06 -8.92 -8.64
C HIS A 33 -0.59 -7.49 -8.36
N CYS A 34 0.72 -7.25 -8.27
CA CYS A 34 1.22 -5.88 -8.07
C CYS A 34 0.98 -4.99 -9.30
N ILE A 35 1.08 -5.57 -10.51
CA ILE A 35 0.74 -4.88 -11.76
C ILE A 35 -0.75 -4.54 -11.79
N GLU A 36 -1.60 -5.46 -11.35
CA GLU A 36 -3.04 -5.24 -11.27
C GLU A 36 -3.40 -4.11 -10.29
N VAL A 37 -2.80 -4.10 -9.10
CA VAL A 37 -3.05 -3.04 -8.10
C VAL A 37 -2.56 -1.67 -8.58
N GLU A 38 -1.42 -1.59 -9.29
CA GLU A 38 -0.98 -0.32 -9.91
C GLU A 38 -1.97 0.14 -10.99
N LYS A 39 -2.48 -0.77 -11.81
CA LYS A 39 -3.36 -0.45 -12.93
C LYS A 39 -4.78 -0.10 -12.47
N ASN A 40 -5.36 -0.95 -11.63
CA ASN A 40 -6.78 -0.97 -11.29
C ASN A 40 -7.08 -0.55 -9.85
N GLY A 41 -6.04 -0.39 -9.01
CA GLY A 41 -6.17 -0.17 -7.57
C GLY A 41 -6.58 -1.43 -6.81
N LEU A 42 -6.57 -1.32 -5.49
CA LEU A 42 -7.01 -2.33 -4.54
C LEU A 42 -8.15 -1.75 -3.70
N THR A 43 -9.27 -2.47 -3.59
CA THR A 43 -10.36 -2.10 -2.69
C THR A 43 -10.11 -2.69 -1.31
N ILE A 44 -10.21 -1.86 -0.26
CA ILE A 44 -10.15 -2.35 1.11
C ILE A 44 -11.54 -2.83 1.52
N TYR A 45 -11.69 -4.11 1.87
CA TYR A 45 -13.02 -4.72 2.03
C TYR A 45 -13.56 -4.60 3.45
N ASN A 46 -12.69 -4.72 4.44
CA ASN A 46 -13.06 -4.76 5.85
C ASN A 46 -11.85 -4.42 6.72
N LYS A 47 -12.07 -4.40 8.04
CA LYS A 47 -11.05 -4.08 9.04
C LYS A 47 -9.88 -5.07 9.01
N LEU A 48 -10.12 -6.36 8.78
CA LEU A 48 -9.06 -7.37 8.67
C LEU A 48 -8.16 -7.09 7.47
N HIS A 49 -8.74 -6.78 6.30
CA HIS A 49 -7.97 -6.39 5.12
C HIS A 49 -7.17 -5.10 5.36
N ALA A 50 -7.74 -4.11 6.07
CA ALA A 50 -7.05 -2.88 6.43
C ALA A 50 -5.81 -3.13 7.30
N HIS A 51 -5.94 -3.96 8.36
CA HIS A 51 -4.81 -4.34 9.22
C HIS A 51 -3.75 -5.12 8.44
N TYR A 52 -4.15 -6.10 7.63
CA TYR A 52 -3.23 -6.86 6.79
C TYR A 52 -2.39 -5.94 5.88
N LEU A 53 -3.00 -4.93 5.26
CA LEU A 53 -2.27 -3.99 4.41
C LEU A 53 -1.30 -3.10 5.18
N ALA A 54 -1.64 -2.74 6.42
CA ALA A 54 -0.75 -1.99 7.30
C ALA A 54 0.47 -2.81 7.73
N ASP A 55 0.26 -4.08 8.11
CA ASP A 55 1.34 -5.00 8.47
C ASP A 55 2.27 -5.21 7.27
N VAL A 56 1.72 -5.47 6.08
CA VAL A 56 2.50 -5.60 4.84
C VAL A 56 3.29 -4.33 4.53
N ASP A 57 2.71 -3.15 4.76
CA ASP A 57 3.39 -1.88 4.49
C ASP A 57 4.53 -1.61 5.47
N MET A 58 4.37 -2.04 6.71
CA MET A 58 5.38 -1.96 7.76
C MET A 58 6.53 -2.94 7.50
N ASP A 59 6.22 -4.20 7.19
CA ASP A 59 7.19 -5.25 6.89
C ASP A 59 8.05 -4.86 5.68
N PHE A 60 7.42 -4.42 4.59
CA PHE A 60 8.16 -3.93 3.43
C PHE A 60 8.97 -2.67 3.76
N GLY A 61 8.43 -1.75 4.54
CA GLY A 61 9.16 -0.57 5.00
C GLY A 61 10.43 -0.93 5.78
N ALA A 62 10.37 -1.95 6.63
CA ALA A 62 11.51 -2.47 7.39
C ALA A 62 12.60 -3.08 6.47
N GLU A 63 12.20 -3.65 5.33
CA GLU A 63 13.10 -4.14 4.29
C GLU A 63 13.58 -3.04 3.30
N GLY A 64 13.21 -1.77 3.54
CA GLY A 64 13.54 -0.66 2.64
C GLY A 64 12.72 -0.64 1.35
N ILE A 65 11.59 -1.36 1.32
CA ILE A 65 10.67 -1.43 0.19
C ILE A 65 9.45 -0.56 0.47
N PHE A 66 9.22 0.42 -0.41
CA PHE A 66 8.21 1.45 -0.17
C PHE A 66 7.00 1.27 -1.09
N SER A 67 5.86 0.87 -0.52
CA SER A 67 4.64 0.60 -1.30
C SER A 67 4.00 1.87 -1.87
N ASN A 68 4.18 3.02 -1.21
CA ASN A 68 3.62 4.31 -1.63
C ASN A 68 2.09 4.27 -1.87
N TYR A 69 1.34 3.76 -0.88
CA TYR A 69 -0.12 3.73 -0.94
C TYR A 69 -0.74 5.14 -0.98
N ARG A 70 -1.71 5.34 -1.89
CA ARG A 70 -2.37 6.63 -2.14
C ARG A 70 -3.81 6.47 -2.64
N ASP A 71 -4.62 7.51 -2.46
CA ASP A 71 -6.04 7.52 -2.86
C ASP A 71 -6.26 7.72 -4.36
N ARG A 72 -5.24 8.18 -5.08
CA ARG A 72 -5.30 8.52 -6.51
C ARG A 72 -4.07 7.98 -7.21
N LYS A 73 -4.19 7.71 -8.51
CA LYS A 73 -3.07 7.21 -9.30
C LYS A 73 -1.97 8.26 -9.46
#